data_AF-A0A243RRR9-F1
#
_entry.id   AF-A0A243RRR9-F1
#
_cell.length_a   1.000
_cell.length_b   1.000
_cell.length_c   1.000
_cell.angle_alpha   90.00
_cell.angle_beta   90.00
_cell.angle_gamma   90.00
#
_symmetry.space_group_name_H-M   'P 1'
#
loop_
_entity.id
_entity.type
_entity.pdbx_description
1 polymer ?
#
loop_
_entity_poly.entity_id
_entity_poly.type
_entity_poly.pdbx_seq_one_letter_code
_entity_poly.pdbx_strand_id
1 'polypeptide(L)'
;MRSIVARGVVAAMVTGLAVLAPAAAFAAPAATGQASVLEERGFNGMALENSPKEAKREAENDARRQALISGFSNEQCVLLFADSSRLGPGYYWGSASIRCTR
;
A
#
# COMPACT_ATOMS: atom_id res chain seq x y z
N MET A 1 6.10 38.83 -22.87
CA MET A 1 6.62 38.26 -24.12
C MET A 1 6.26 36.78 -24.17
N ARG A 2 5.78 36.33 -25.34
CA ARG A 2 5.35 34.97 -25.72
C ARG A 2 3.98 34.49 -25.21
N SER A 3 3.02 34.85 -26.05
CA SER A 3 1.68 34.32 -26.28
C SER A 3 1.65 32.85 -26.75
N ILE A 4 0.41 32.33 -26.93
CA ILE A 4 -0.07 31.26 -27.86
C ILE A 4 -0.43 29.93 -27.16
N VAL A 5 -1.62 29.30 -27.29
CA VAL A 5 -2.84 29.58 -28.08
C VAL A 5 -4.01 28.78 -27.48
N ALA A 6 -5.21 29.35 -27.55
CA ALA A 6 -6.50 28.74 -27.29
C ALA A 6 -7.00 27.90 -28.48
N ARG A 7 -7.53 26.69 -28.25
CA ARG A 7 -8.52 25.97 -29.08
C ARG A 7 -9.17 24.92 -28.16
N GLY A 8 -10.47 24.71 -28.05
CA GLY A 8 -11.62 25.12 -28.83
C GLY A 8 -12.68 24.05 -28.57
N VAL A 9 -13.84 24.51 -28.11
CA VAL A 9 -15.15 23.86 -27.94
C VAL A 9 -15.42 22.66 -28.87
N VAL A 10 -16.00 21.57 -28.35
CA VAL A 10 -17.23 20.93 -28.92
C VAL A 10 -17.98 20.21 -27.79
N ALA A 11 -19.16 20.75 -27.46
CA ALA A 11 -20.23 20.02 -26.79
C ALA A 11 -20.97 19.17 -27.83
N ALA A 12 -21.22 17.90 -27.52
CA ALA A 12 -22.15 17.08 -28.28
C ALA A 12 -23.12 16.42 -27.29
N MET A 13 -24.26 17.09 -27.05
CA MET A 13 -25.46 16.40 -26.61
C MET A 13 -26.13 15.80 -27.84
N VAL A 14 -26.30 14.48 -27.87
CA VAL A 14 -27.34 13.85 -28.69
C VAL A 14 -27.99 12.75 -27.85
N THR A 15 -29.25 13.00 -27.53
CA THR A 15 -30.24 12.07 -26.96
C THR A 15 -30.44 10.86 -27.88
N GLY A 16 -30.43 9.65 -27.32
CA GLY A 16 -30.76 8.42 -28.04
C GLY A 16 -31.14 7.30 -27.09
N LEU A 17 -32.39 7.32 -26.63
CA LEU A 17 -33.07 6.22 -25.97
C LEU A 17 -33.26 5.10 -27.01
N ALA A 18 -32.51 4.00 -26.94
CA ALA A 18 -32.88 2.76 -27.64
C ALA A 18 -32.13 1.53 -27.10
N VAL A 19 -32.93 0.69 -26.43
CA VAL A 19 -33.00 -0.77 -26.63
C VAL A 19 -31.92 -1.65 -25.98
N LEU A 20 -32.44 -2.56 -25.16
CA LEU A 20 -31.77 -3.70 -24.57
C LEU A 20 -31.30 -4.72 -25.62
N ALA A 21 -30.21 -5.41 -25.25
CA ALA A 21 -29.94 -6.84 -25.53
C ALA A 21 -29.15 -7.18 -26.84
N PRO A 22 -28.68 -8.44 -27.02
CA PRO A 22 -27.27 -8.82 -26.84
C PRO A 22 -26.70 -9.56 -28.08
N ALA A 23 -25.40 -9.43 -28.40
CA ALA A 23 -24.79 -10.27 -29.43
C ALA A 23 -23.27 -10.40 -29.28
N ALA A 24 -22.79 -11.57 -29.67
CA ALA A 24 -21.53 -12.18 -29.28
C ALA A 24 -20.27 -11.61 -29.94
N ALA A 25 -19.21 -11.61 -29.12
CA ALA A 25 -17.83 -12.01 -29.39
C ALA A 25 -17.27 -11.85 -30.83
N PHE A 26 -16.40 -10.86 -31.01
CA PHE A 26 -15.16 -11.01 -31.80
C PHE A 26 -14.01 -10.30 -31.07
N ALA A 27 -12.89 -11.01 -30.96
CA ALA A 27 -11.71 -10.67 -30.19
C ALA A 27 -11.16 -9.27 -30.53
N ALA A 28 -11.13 -8.40 -29.53
CA ALA A 28 -10.29 -7.21 -29.52
C ALA A 28 -8.94 -7.58 -28.86
N PRO A 29 -7.79 -7.15 -29.42
CA PRO A 29 -6.49 -7.46 -28.87
C PRO A 29 -6.39 -6.93 -27.44
N ALA A 30 -5.85 -7.76 -26.58
CA ALA A 30 -5.56 -7.50 -25.18
C ALA A 30 -4.79 -6.19 -25.00
N ALA A 31 -5.51 -5.12 -24.67
CA ALA A 31 -4.94 -4.02 -23.91
C ALA A 31 -5.02 -4.40 -22.43
N THR A 32 -4.28 -5.44 -22.04
CA THR A 32 -3.88 -5.63 -20.64
C THR A 32 -2.88 -4.53 -20.31
N GLY A 33 -3.38 -3.30 -20.20
CA GLY A 33 -2.74 -2.29 -19.38
C GLY A 33 -2.81 -2.81 -17.96
N GLN A 34 -1.81 -3.58 -17.56
CA GLN A 34 -1.53 -3.85 -16.16
C GLN A 34 -1.30 -2.49 -15.53
N ALA A 35 -2.37 -1.88 -15.01
CA ALA A 35 -2.23 -0.94 -13.93
C ALA A 35 -1.42 -1.69 -12.88
N SER A 36 -0.18 -1.28 -12.64
CA SER A 36 0.61 -1.77 -11.52
C SER A 36 -0.22 -1.46 -10.28
N VAL A 37 -0.93 -2.45 -9.76
CA VAL A 37 -1.66 -2.32 -8.52
C VAL A 37 -0.59 -2.16 -7.45
N LEU A 38 -0.37 -0.92 -7.01
CA LEU A 38 0.49 -0.62 -5.88
C LEU A 38 -0.12 -1.32 -4.67
N GLU A 39 0.51 -2.39 -4.20
CA GLU A 39 0.04 -3.14 -3.04
C GLU A 39 0.70 -2.55 -1.80
N GLU A 40 -0.07 -1.81 -1.00
CA GLU A 40 0.36 -1.28 0.31
C GLU A 40 -0.17 -2.19 1.42
N ARG A 41 0.72 -2.68 2.29
CA ARG A 41 0.34 -3.52 3.43
C ARG A 41 1.09 -3.12 4.70
N GLY A 42 0.34 -2.97 5.79
CA GLY A 42 0.88 -2.72 7.12
C GLY A 42 1.12 -4.01 7.89
N PHE A 43 2.23 -4.06 8.63
CA PHE A 43 2.58 -5.16 9.53
C PHE A 43 2.91 -4.61 10.90
N ASN A 44 2.42 -5.28 11.94
CA ASN A 44 2.63 -4.88 13.31
C ASN A 44 3.36 -6.00 14.05
N GLY A 45 4.45 -5.64 14.72
CA GLY A 45 5.21 -6.57 15.54
C GLY A 45 5.16 -6.16 16.99
N MET A 46 5.30 -7.15 17.86
CA MET A 46 5.26 -6.98 19.31
C MET A 46 6.32 -7.86 19.95
N ALA A 47 6.93 -7.39 21.03
CA ALA A 47 7.92 -8.14 21.78
C ALA A 47 7.87 -7.80 23.27
N LEU A 48 8.34 -8.71 24.12
CA LEU A 48 8.49 -8.46 25.55
C LEU A 48 9.93 -8.76 25.94
N GLU A 49 10.62 -7.72 26.39
CA GLU A 49 12.07 -7.77 26.63
C GLU A 49 12.44 -7.07 27.93
N ASN A 50 13.67 -7.30 28.37
CA ASN A 50 14.17 -6.77 29.65
C ASN A 50 14.68 -5.33 29.55
N SER A 51 14.85 -4.81 28.34
CA SER A 51 15.25 -3.43 28.08
C SER A 51 14.36 -2.76 27.03
N PRO A 52 14.15 -1.43 27.11
CA PRO A 52 13.32 -0.72 26.15
C PRO A 52 13.90 -0.76 24.73
N LYS A 53 15.24 -0.76 24.62
CA LYS A 53 15.93 -0.81 23.32
C LYS A 53 15.74 -2.16 22.65
N GLU A 54 15.86 -3.25 23.41
CA GLU A 54 15.64 -4.60 22.87
C GLU A 54 14.16 -4.80 22.52
N ALA A 55 13.23 -4.35 23.36
CA ALA A 55 11.80 -4.45 23.09
C ALA A 55 11.41 -3.80 21.75
N LYS A 56 11.90 -2.58 21.48
CA LYS A 56 11.68 -1.90 20.20
C LYS A 56 12.29 -2.66 19.03
N ARG A 57 13.55 -3.08 19.17
CA ARG A 57 14.28 -3.78 18.11
C ARG A 57 13.60 -5.10 17.75
N GLU A 58 13.19 -5.87 18.75
CA GLU A 58 12.58 -7.18 18.52
C GLU A 58 11.15 -7.04 17.97
N ALA A 59 10.40 -6.04 18.42
CA ALA A 59 9.10 -5.72 17.82
C ALA A 59 9.23 -5.32 16.34
N GLU A 60 10.27 -4.55 15.97
CA GLU A 60 10.54 -4.24 14.56
C GLU A 60 10.93 -5.50 13.76
N ASN A 61 11.81 -6.34 14.31
CA ASN A 61 12.21 -7.59 13.68
C ASN A 61 11.02 -8.51 13.44
N ASP A 62 10.09 -8.60 14.39
CA ASP A 62 8.87 -9.38 14.25
C ASP A 62 7.98 -8.81 13.13
N ALA A 63 7.76 -7.49 13.10
CA ALA A 63 7.00 -6.84 12.02
C ALA A 63 7.61 -7.12 10.63
N ARG A 64 8.95 -7.01 10.51
CA ARG A 64 9.69 -7.30 9.28
C ARG A 64 9.60 -8.78 8.89
N ARG A 65 9.63 -9.68 9.86
CA ARG A 65 9.44 -11.12 9.61
C ARG A 65 8.07 -11.41 9.03
N GLN A 66 7.01 -10.78 9.56
CA GLN A 66 5.66 -10.93 9.01
C GLN A 66 5.55 -10.40 7.57
N ALA A 67 6.22 -9.29 7.27
CA ALA A 67 6.30 -8.75 5.91
C ALA A 67 7.03 -9.71 4.95
N LEU A 68 8.15 -10.29 5.39
CA LEU A 68 8.91 -11.28 4.60
C LEU A 68 8.07 -12.53 4.30
N ILE A 69 7.32 -13.04 5.28
CA ILE A 69 6.39 -14.16 5.09
C ILE A 69 5.30 -13.82 4.06
N SER A 70 4.90 -12.55 4.00
CA SER A 70 3.92 -12.05 3.03
C SER A 70 4.52 -11.74 1.65
N GLY A 71 5.83 -11.96 1.47
CA GLY A 71 6.53 -11.76 0.21
C GLY A 71 6.97 -10.33 -0.07
N PHE A 72 7.09 -9.48 0.95
CA PHE A 72 7.71 -8.15 0.84
C PHE A 72 9.19 -8.21 1.23
N SER A 73 10.05 -7.47 0.52
CA SER A 73 11.46 -7.33 0.90
C SER A 73 11.65 -6.21 1.93
N ASN A 74 12.76 -6.23 2.67
CA ASN A 74 13.07 -5.16 3.64
C ASN A 74 13.22 -3.78 2.97
N GLU A 75 13.70 -3.74 1.73
CA GLU A 75 13.84 -2.52 0.91
C GLU A 75 12.48 -1.85 0.64
N GLN A 76 11.43 -2.67 0.55
CA GLN A 76 10.06 -2.26 0.25
C GLN A 76 9.30 -1.79 1.48
N CYS A 77 9.91 -1.86 2.67
CA CYS A 77 9.25 -1.63 3.95
C CYS A 77 9.87 -0.44 4.70
N VAL A 78 9.01 0.50 5.11
CA VAL A 78 9.37 1.68 5.92
C VAL A 78 8.84 1.50 7.34
N LEU A 79 9.67 1.83 8.34
CA LEU A 79 9.26 1.86 9.74
C LEU A 79 8.37 3.08 10.00
N LEU A 80 7.15 2.86 10.47
CA LEU A 80 6.23 3.94 10.85
C LEU A 80 6.47 4.39 12.29
N PHE A 81 6.57 3.43 13.20
CA PHE A 81 6.88 3.70 14.61
C PHE A 81 7.50 2.48 15.27
N ALA A 82 8.26 2.73 16.34
CA ALA A 82 8.73 1.73 17.28
C ALA A 82 8.67 2.33 18.70
N ASP A 83 7.77 1.79 19.52
CA ASP A 83 7.56 2.22 20.90
C ASP A 83 7.86 1.11 21.90
N SER A 84 8.12 1.52 23.14
CA SER A 84 8.28 0.62 24.26
C SER A 84 7.62 1.20 25.49
N SER A 85 6.75 0.41 26.12
CA SER A 85 6.08 0.75 27.36
C SER A 85 6.61 -0.12 28.48
N ARG A 86 6.91 0.48 29.63
CA ARG A 86 7.32 -0.28 30.81
C ARG A 86 6.10 -0.96 31.43
N LEU A 87 6.13 -2.29 31.50
CA LEU A 87 5.10 -3.08 32.17
C LEU A 87 5.41 -3.34 33.64
N GLY A 88 6.70 -3.39 34.00
CA GLY A 88 7.14 -3.64 35.37
C GLY A 88 8.64 -3.41 35.58
N PRO A 89 9.16 -3.73 36.77
CA PRO A 89 10.60 -3.75 37.01
C PRO A 89 11.28 -4.78 36.09
N GLY A 90 12.15 -4.31 35.19
CA GLY A 90 12.89 -5.17 34.27
C GLY A 90 12.05 -5.77 33.14
N TYR A 91 10.84 -5.25 32.86
CA TYR A 91 9.99 -5.78 31.81
C TYR A 91 9.37 -4.67 30.96
N TYR A 92 9.62 -4.74 29.66
CA TYR A 92 9.19 -3.77 28.66
C TYR A 92 8.42 -4.45 27.55
N TRP A 93 7.25 -3.90 27.26
CA TRP A 93 6.49 -4.21 26.06
C TRP A 93 6.99 -3.35 24.91
N GLY A 94 7.36 -3.96 23.79
CA GLY A 94 7.70 -3.29 22.54
C GLY A 94 6.59 -3.44 21.52
N SER A 95 6.29 -2.38 20.79
CA SER A 95 5.42 -2.42 19.62
C SER A 95 6.09 -1.68 18.46
N ALA A 96 6.00 -2.24 17.26
CA ALA A 96 6.47 -1.59 16.06
C ALA A 96 5.46 -1.81 14.93
N SER A 97 5.39 -0.84 14.03
CA SER A 97 4.60 -0.97 12.81
C SER A 97 5.45 -0.58 11.63
N ILE A 98 5.42 -1.41 10.61
CA ILE A 98 6.06 -1.15 9.32
C ILE A 98 5.00 -1.13 8.24
N ARG A 99 5.31 -0.43 7.17
CA ARG A 99 4.47 -0.41 5.97
C ARG A 99 5.29 -0.75 4.76
N CYS A 100 4.78 -1.68 3.97
CA CYS A 100 5.45 -2.15 2.79
C CYS A 100 4.63 -1.82 1.53
N THR A 101 5.31 -1.47 0.45
CA THR A 101 4.72 -1.15 -0.85
C THR A 101 5.45 -1.88 -1.97
N ARG A 102 4.73 -2.53 -2.88
CA ARG A 102 5.29 -3.18 -4.08
C ARG A 102 4.47 -2.92 -5.34
#